data_AF-A0A7S3I635-F1
#
_entry.id   AF-A0A7S3I635-F1
#
_cell.length_a   1.000
_cell.length_b   1.000
_cell.length_c   1.000
_cell.angle_alpha   90.00
_cell.angle_beta   90.00
_cell.angle_gamma   90.00
#
_symmetry.space_group_name_H-M   'P 1'
#
loop_
_entity.id
_entity.type
_entity.pdbx_description
1 polymer ?
#
loop_
_entity_poly.entity_id
_entity_poly.type
_entity_poly.pdbx_seq_one_letter_code
_entity_poly.pdbx_strand_id
1 'polypeptide(L)'
;MLTLTNNKLKGYVYDNGYLRTSSRHFVNDDLSNKLIHLTNDAVQKKSDEYGRYEQGNKLTFSDYQHYLDRNFGHLKIDFRSHIFSQIKQIMTDTFRATYSIVAPSRTLQHHTFEIFGFDFMLDENFKVYLIEVNTNPCLETSCTVLQKIITDVVDSGMRIALDPLFPPPNQQKRMNTQ
;
A
#
# COMPACT_ATOMS: atom_id res chain seq x y z
N MET A 1 -2.46 5.56 -6.51
CA MET A 1 -3.38 5.64 -7.66
C MET A 1 -2.90 6.71 -8.61
N LEU A 2 -2.96 6.45 -9.92
CA LEU A 2 -2.80 7.48 -10.95
C LEU A 2 -4.14 7.76 -11.62
N THR A 3 -4.37 9.01 -11.99
CA THR A 3 -5.45 9.38 -12.91
C THR A 3 -4.87 10.14 -14.10
N LEU A 4 -5.36 9.84 -15.30
CA LEU A 4 -5.12 10.62 -16.50
C LEU A 4 -6.46 11.19 -16.94
N THR A 5 -6.61 12.50 -16.82
CA THR A 5 -7.85 13.21 -17.20
C THR A 5 -7.48 14.41 -18.04
N ASN A 6 -8.00 14.51 -19.26
CA ASN A 6 -7.70 15.61 -20.19
C ASN A 6 -6.19 15.86 -20.34
N ASN A 7 -5.42 14.79 -20.54
CA ASN A 7 -3.96 14.79 -20.66
C ASN A 7 -3.20 15.32 -19.41
N LYS A 8 -3.87 15.40 -18.26
CA LYS A 8 -3.23 15.72 -16.98
C LYS A 8 -3.11 14.46 -16.15
N LEU A 9 -1.88 14.00 -15.96
CA LEU A 9 -1.56 12.91 -15.05
C LEU A 9 -1.49 13.46 -13.61
N LYS A 10 -2.20 12.82 -12.68
CA LYS A 10 -2.13 13.13 -11.25
C LYS A 10 -1.88 11.87 -10.44
N GLY A 11 -0.95 11.96 -9.50
CA GLY A 11 -0.66 10.90 -8.54
C GLY A 11 -1.31 11.17 -7.19
N TYR A 12 -1.92 10.13 -6.64
CA TYR A 12 -2.54 10.12 -5.32
C TYR A 12 -1.94 8.98 -4.51
N VAL A 13 -1.46 9.30 -3.32
CA VAL A 13 -0.96 8.32 -2.35
C VAL A 13 -1.98 8.23 -1.24
N TYR A 14 -2.38 7.01 -0.88
CA TYR A 14 -3.24 6.79 0.27
C TYR A 14 -2.38 6.84 1.53
N ASP A 15 -2.80 7.62 2.52
CA ASP A 15 -1.96 7.93 3.68
C ASP A 15 -1.82 6.76 4.65
N ASN A 16 -2.66 5.73 4.57
CA ASN A 16 -2.50 4.55 5.43
C ASN A 16 -2.00 3.36 4.62
N GLY A 17 -1.25 2.49 5.29
CA GLY A 17 -0.74 1.26 4.74
C GLY A 17 -0.46 0.29 5.86
N TYR A 18 0.16 -0.82 5.51
CA TYR A 18 0.46 -1.89 6.44
C TYR A 18 1.82 -2.49 6.14
N LEU A 19 2.51 -2.96 7.17
CA LEU A 19 3.70 -3.77 7.04
C LEU A 19 3.26 -5.24 6.99
N ARG A 20 3.90 -6.02 6.11
CA ARG A 20 3.79 -7.49 6.08
C ARG A 20 4.94 -8.08 6.87
N THR A 21 4.63 -8.91 7.84
CA THR A 21 5.62 -9.48 8.77
C THR A 21 5.77 -10.98 8.56
N SER A 22 6.95 -11.51 8.91
CA SER A 22 7.12 -12.94 9.15
C SER A 22 6.94 -13.22 10.63
N SER A 23 6.32 -14.35 10.95
CA SER A 23 6.23 -14.84 12.34
C SER A 23 7.47 -15.64 12.77
N ARG A 24 8.41 -15.91 11.86
CA ARG A 24 9.62 -16.68 12.15
C ARG A 24 10.79 -15.74 12.40
N HIS A 25 11.68 -16.11 13.33
CA HIS A 25 12.90 -15.36 13.59
C HIS A 25 13.81 -15.37 12.36
N PHE A 26 14.30 -14.18 11.96
CA PHE A 26 15.19 -14.04 10.82
C PHE A 26 16.57 -14.64 11.11
N VAL A 27 17.01 -15.59 10.28
CA VAL A 27 18.35 -16.18 10.32
C VAL A 27 18.89 -16.37 8.90
N ASN A 28 20.17 -16.10 8.70
CA ASN A 28 20.82 -16.18 7.37
C ASN A 28 21.39 -17.56 7.05
N ASP A 29 21.31 -18.51 7.98
CA ASP A 29 21.98 -19.80 7.85
C ASP A 29 21.25 -20.77 6.90
N ASP A 30 19.94 -20.56 6.70
CA ASP A 30 19.11 -21.36 5.79
C ASP A 30 18.24 -20.46 4.90
N LEU A 31 18.71 -20.25 3.65
CA LEU A 31 17.99 -19.49 2.63
C LEU A 31 16.84 -20.29 1.99
N SER A 32 16.75 -21.60 2.22
CA SER A 32 15.69 -22.45 1.66
C SER A 32 14.37 -22.29 2.41
N ASN A 33 14.42 -21.87 3.68
CA ASN A 33 13.25 -21.66 4.50
C ASN A 33 12.52 -20.36 4.14
N LYS A 34 11.58 -20.49 3.21
CA LYS A 34 10.75 -19.37 2.72
C LYS A 34 9.91 -18.70 3.80
N LEU A 35 9.57 -19.38 4.89
CA LEU A 35 8.78 -18.76 5.97
C LEU A 35 9.58 -17.71 6.73
N ILE A 36 10.91 -17.78 6.70
CA ILE A 36 11.81 -16.79 7.32
C ILE A 36 11.99 -15.59 6.39
N HIS A 37 12.18 -15.86 5.09
CA HIS A 37 12.65 -14.85 4.13
C HIS A 37 11.55 -14.18 3.31
N LEU A 38 10.36 -14.77 3.20
CA LEU A 38 9.27 -14.23 2.38
C LEU A 38 8.08 -13.80 3.25
N THR A 39 7.70 -12.52 3.17
CA THR A 39 6.58 -11.95 3.94
C THR A 39 5.24 -12.01 3.19
N ASN A 40 5.18 -12.63 2.01
CA ASN A 40 3.95 -12.78 1.23
C ASN A 40 2.93 -13.64 1.99
N ASP A 41 1.66 -13.23 1.98
CA ASP A 41 0.59 -13.98 2.69
C ASP A 41 0.41 -15.40 2.15
N ALA A 42 0.60 -15.63 0.86
CA ALA A 42 0.53 -16.98 0.27
C ALA A 42 1.59 -17.95 0.84
N VAL A 43 2.67 -17.41 1.43
CA VAL A 43 3.70 -18.17 2.14
C VAL A 43 3.39 -18.20 3.63
N GLN A 44 3.18 -17.02 4.24
CA GLN A 44 3.01 -16.87 5.69
C GLN A 44 1.76 -17.60 6.22
N LYS A 45 0.63 -17.60 5.49
CA LYS A 45 -0.59 -18.34 5.87
C LYS A 45 -0.38 -19.85 6.01
N LYS A 46 0.72 -20.41 5.49
CA LYS A 46 1.08 -21.83 5.63
C LYS A 46 1.83 -22.12 6.94
N SER A 47 2.29 -21.09 7.66
CA SER A 47 2.89 -21.27 8.98
C SER A 47 1.79 -21.46 10.02
N ASP A 48 2.01 -22.42 10.90
CA ASP A 48 1.40 -22.58 12.23
C ASP A 48 1.48 -21.31 13.11
N GLU A 49 2.48 -20.44 12.91
CA GLU A 49 2.65 -19.19 13.66
C GLU A 49 2.01 -17.96 12.98
N TYR A 50 1.26 -18.15 11.91
CA TYR A 50 0.57 -17.05 11.25
C TYR A 50 -0.41 -16.36 12.20
N GLY A 51 -0.29 -15.04 12.34
CA GLY A 51 -1.10 -14.25 13.25
C GLY A 51 -0.66 -14.28 14.72
N ARG A 52 0.50 -14.89 15.04
CA ARG A 52 0.97 -15.06 16.42
C ARG A 52 1.19 -13.75 17.17
N TYR A 53 1.75 -12.74 16.50
CA TYR A 53 2.12 -11.45 17.12
C TYR A 53 1.12 -10.34 16.82
N GLU A 54 0.58 -10.33 15.60
CA GLU A 54 -0.45 -9.39 15.15
C GLU A 54 -1.41 -10.07 14.16
N GLN A 55 -2.67 -9.62 14.13
CA GLN A 55 -3.71 -10.27 13.35
C GLN A 55 -3.37 -10.32 11.85
N GLY A 56 -3.16 -11.53 11.34
CA GLY A 56 -2.88 -11.78 9.93
C GLY A 56 -1.50 -11.28 9.47
N ASN A 57 -0.54 -11.10 10.38
CA ASN A 57 0.80 -10.59 10.05
C ASN A 57 0.73 -9.24 9.34
N LYS A 58 -0.15 -8.36 9.86
CA LYS A 58 -0.36 -6.99 9.37
C LYS A 58 -0.22 -6.02 10.51
N LEU A 59 0.79 -5.16 10.40
CA LEU A 59 1.06 -4.10 11.35
C LEU A 59 0.68 -2.76 10.72
N THR A 60 -0.04 -1.90 11.43
CA THR A 60 -0.32 -0.56 10.91
C THR A 60 0.92 0.34 11.05
N PHE A 61 0.95 1.45 10.31
CA PHE A 61 2.00 2.47 10.49
C PHE A 61 2.04 3.03 11.91
N SER A 62 0.90 3.12 12.60
CA SER A 62 0.85 3.58 13.99
C SER A 62 1.48 2.56 14.93
N ASP A 63 1.17 1.28 14.74
CA ASP A 63 1.77 0.22 15.57
C ASP A 63 3.29 0.16 15.36
N TYR A 64 3.75 0.36 14.12
CA TYR A 64 5.19 0.43 13.84
C TYR A 64 5.85 1.68 14.44
N GLN A 65 5.17 2.84 14.45
CA GLN A 65 5.67 4.01 15.18
C GLN A 65 5.83 3.69 16.68
N HIS A 66 4.86 3.05 17.30
CA HIS A 66 4.98 2.64 18.71
C HIS A 66 6.15 1.67 18.94
N TYR A 67 6.41 0.77 18.00
CA TYR A 67 7.59 -0.09 18.03
C TYR A 67 8.89 0.73 17.95
N LEU A 68 8.97 1.73 17.07
CA LEU A 68 10.13 2.63 16.95
C LEU A 68 10.35 3.42 18.24
N ASP A 69 9.31 4.00 18.82
CA ASP A 69 9.41 4.78 20.06
C ASP A 69 9.93 3.92 21.22
N ARG A 70 9.45 2.68 21.32
CA ARG A 70 9.81 1.76 22.40
C ARG A 70 11.23 1.22 22.29
N ASN A 71 11.68 0.86 21.09
CA ASN A 71 12.95 0.15 20.89
C ASN A 71 14.08 1.07 20.41
N PHE A 72 13.73 2.15 19.73
CA PHE A 72 14.64 3.08 19.06
C PHE A 72 14.36 4.54 19.45
N GLY A 73 13.65 4.81 20.54
CA GLY A 73 13.26 6.16 20.94
C GLY A 73 14.41 7.16 21.09
N HIS A 74 15.63 6.67 21.37
CA HIS A 74 16.84 7.49 21.41
C HIS A 74 17.23 8.08 20.04
N LEU A 75 16.88 7.41 18.95
CA LEU A 75 17.10 7.86 17.57
C LEU A 75 16.05 8.88 17.11
N LYS A 76 14.91 9.00 17.83
CA LYS A 76 13.80 9.92 17.52
C LYS A 76 13.29 9.79 16.08
N ILE A 77 13.23 8.56 15.57
CA ILE A 77 12.72 8.28 14.22
C ILE A 77 11.19 8.36 14.22
N ASP A 78 10.66 9.27 13.41
CA ASP A 78 9.24 9.35 13.09
C ASP A 78 8.97 8.73 11.70
N PHE A 79 8.10 7.73 11.66
CA PHE A 79 7.75 6.97 10.47
C PHE A 79 7.26 7.88 9.35
N ARG A 80 6.43 8.88 9.66
CA ARG A 80 5.81 9.75 8.64
C ARG A 80 6.82 10.64 7.93
N SER A 81 7.68 11.29 8.70
CA SER A 81 8.66 12.27 8.21
C SER A 81 9.95 11.64 7.71
N HIS A 82 10.37 10.50 8.26
CA HIS A 82 11.63 9.85 7.88
C HIS A 82 11.46 8.69 6.91
N ILE A 83 10.45 7.83 7.08
CA ILE A 83 10.30 6.59 6.28
C ILE A 83 9.28 6.78 5.17
N PHE A 84 8.07 7.25 5.49
CA PHE A 84 7.01 7.45 4.53
C PHE A 84 7.32 8.58 3.53
N SER A 85 8.17 9.54 3.90
CA SER A 85 8.70 10.54 2.97
C SER A 85 9.57 9.91 1.88
N GLN A 86 10.45 8.97 2.23
CA GLN A 86 11.24 8.18 1.26
C GLN A 86 10.33 7.37 0.34
N ILE A 87 9.31 6.69 0.89
CA ILE A 87 8.30 5.97 0.11
C ILE A 87 7.66 6.87 -0.94
N LYS A 88 7.14 8.04 -0.53
CA LYS A 88 6.51 9.00 -1.45
C LYS A 88 7.47 9.49 -2.53
N GLN A 89 8.73 9.73 -2.18
CA GLN A 89 9.77 10.15 -3.13
C GLN A 89 10.01 9.06 -4.18
N ILE A 90 10.21 7.81 -3.75
CA ILE A 90 10.43 6.66 -4.64
C ILE A 90 9.21 6.43 -5.55
N MET A 91 7.99 6.51 -5.03
CA MET A 91 6.76 6.42 -5.84
C MET A 91 6.71 7.52 -6.91
N THR A 92 7.05 8.76 -6.53
CA THR A 92 7.09 9.90 -7.44
C THR A 92 8.11 9.69 -8.55
N ASP A 93 9.31 9.24 -8.21
CA ASP A 93 10.38 9.01 -9.17
C ASP A 93 10.07 7.84 -10.10
N THR A 94 9.43 6.77 -9.58
CA THR A 94 8.95 5.64 -10.37
C THR A 94 7.98 6.08 -11.46
N PHE A 95 6.99 6.91 -11.11
CA PHE A 95 6.02 7.41 -12.09
C PHE A 95 6.60 8.46 -13.05
N ARG A 96 7.56 9.28 -12.60
CA ARG A 96 8.29 10.19 -13.48
C ARG A 96 9.11 9.44 -14.52
N ALA A 97 9.84 8.41 -14.10
CA ALA A 97 10.66 7.57 -14.97
C ALA A 97 9.82 6.82 -16.03
N THR A 98 8.57 6.50 -15.70
CA THR A 98 7.65 5.74 -16.57
C THR A 98 6.61 6.62 -17.26
N TYR A 99 6.68 7.94 -17.11
CA TYR A 99 5.66 8.88 -17.59
C TYR A 99 5.32 8.71 -19.08
N SER A 100 6.33 8.54 -19.93
CA SER A 100 6.13 8.38 -21.39
C SER A 100 5.41 7.08 -21.77
N ILE A 101 5.46 6.07 -20.89
CA ILE A 101 4.82 4.76 -21.07
C ILE A 101 3.41 4.78 -20.49
N VAL A 102 3.21 5.45 -19.35
CA VAL A 102 1.91 5.51 -18.65
C VAL A 102 0.98 6.56 -19.24
N ALA A 103 1.52 7.63 -19.83
CA ALA A 103 0.76 8.68 -20.52
C ALA A 103 1.26 8.92 -21.96
N PRO A 104 1.24 7.92 -22.86
CA PRO A 104 1.63 8.08 -24.25
C PRO A 104 0.75 9.14 -24.93
N SER A 105 1.42 10.10 -25.56
CA SER A 105 0.85 11.26 -26.25
C SER A 105 -0.18 10.95 -27.35
N ARG A 106 -0.41 9.67 -27.71
CA ARG A 106 -0.99 9.32 -29.02
C ARG A 106 -2.26 8.48 -29.02
N THR A 107 -2.80 8.01 -27.90
CA THR A 107 -3.95 7.09 -28.01
C THR A 107 -4.80 6.86 -26.75
N LEU A 108 -4.61 7.60 -25.65
CA LEU A 108 -5.35 7.30 -24.43
C LEU A 108 -6.73 7.98 -24.41
N GLN A 109 -7.73 7.16 -24.07
CA GLN A 109 -9.08 7.57 -23.68
C GLN A 109 -8.99 8.76 -22.71
N HIS A 110 -9.87 9.74 -22.88
CA HIS A 110 -9.82 11.03 -22.19
C HIS A 110 -9.86 10.94 -20.64
N HIS A 111 -10.20 9.77 -20.08
CA HIS A 111 -10.29 9.49 -18.65
C HIS A 111 -9.88 8.05 -18.33
N THR A 112 -8.71 7.85 -17.73
CA THR A 112 -8.28 6.56 -17.18
C THR A 112 -7.77 6.73 -15.74
N PHE A 113 -7.86 5.66 -14.96
CA PHE A 113 -7.25 5.61 -13.64
C PHE A 113 -6.81 4.18 -13.32
N GLU A 114 -5.81 4.07 -12.45
CA GLU A 114 -5.31 2.77 -12.00
C GLU A 114 -4.81 2.85 -10.54
N ILE A 115 -5.18 1.85 -9.76
CA ILE A 115 -4.75 1.69 -8.37
C ILE A 115 -3.57 0.72 -8.37
N PHE A 116 -2.43 1.19 -7.87
CA PHE A 116 -1.21 0.41 -7.78
C PHE A 116 -0.92 0.02 -6.33
N GLY A 117 -0.43 -1.19 -6.11
CA GLY A 117 0.21 -1.60 -4.87
C GLY A 117 1.72 -1.48 -5.00
N PHE A 118 2.36 -0.75 -4.09
CA PHE A 118 3.82 -0.65 -4.05
C PHE A 118 4.34 -1.45 -2.85
N ASP A 119 5.25 -2.38 -3.11
CA ASP A 119 5.89 -3.19 -2.09
C ASP A 119 7.32 -2.67 -1.87
N PHE A 120 7.64 -2.40 -0.60
CA PHE A 120 8.93 -1.85 -0.19
C PHE A 120 9.59 -2.74 0.86
N MET A 121 10.91 -2.64 0.94
CA MET A 121 11.70 -3.18 2.04
C MET A 121 12.37 -2.04 2.80
N LEU A 122 12.49 -2.19 4.12
CA LEU A 122 13.18 -1.28 5.02
C LEU A 122 14.41 -2.00 5.58
N ASP A 123 15.59 -1.38 5.51
CA ASP A 123 16.80 -1.93 6.11
C ASP A 123 17.02 -1.46 7.56
N GLU A 124 18.06 -1.96 8.21
CA GLU A 124 18.42 -1.63 9.59
C GLU A 124 18.78 -0.15 9.81
N ASN A 125 19.05 0.60 8.74
CA ASN A 125 19.35 2.04 8.77
C ASN A 125 18.13 2.89 8.43
N PHE A 126 16.93 2.29 8.40
CA PHE A 126 15.67 2.93 8.03
C PHE A 126 15.66 3.47 6.59
N LYS A 127 16.46 2.89 5.69
CA LYS A 127 16.44 3.21 4.28
C LYS A 127 15.44 2.34 3.54
N VAL A 128 14.64 2.97 2.69
CA VAL A 128 13.56 2.33 1.95
C VAL A 128 14.05 1.91 0.56
N TYR A 129 13.72 0.68 0.16
CA TYR A 129 13.98 0.14 -1.18
C TYR A 129 12.66 -0.29 -1.83
N LEU A 130 12.47 0.08 -3.10
CA LEU A 130 11.38 -0.45 -3.91
C LEU A 130 11.67 -1.91 -4.27
N ILE A 131 10.70 -2.79 -4.06
CA ILE A 131 10.80 -4.20 -4.46
C ILE A 131 10.01 -4.42 -5.74
N GLU A 132 8.75 -4.05 -5.75
CA GLU A 132 7.88 -4.20 -6.93
C GLU A 132 6.71 -3.21 -6.93
N VAL A 133 6.09 -3.06 -8.10
CA VAL A 133 4.86 -2.29 -8.30
C VAL A 133 3.84 -3.20 -8.97
N ASN A 134 2.72 -3.41 -8.29
CA ASN A 134 1.62 -4.27 -8.72
C ASN A 134 0.48 -3.44 -9.31
N THR A 135 0.09 -3.75 -10.54
CA THR A 135 -1.08 -3.15 -11.23
C THR A 135 -2.41 -3.75 -10.77
N ASN A 136 -2.38 -4.96 -10.19
CA ASN A 136 -3.53 -5.63 -9.60
C ASN A 136 -3.26 -5.94 -8.13
N PRO A 137 -3.30 -4.93 -7.23
CA PRO A 137 -3.07 -5.16 -5.81
C PRO A 137 -4.15 -6.09 -5.25
N CYS A 138 -3.74 -7.00 -4.35
CA CYS A 138 -4.67 -7.91 -3.69
C CYS A 138 -5.72 -7.13 -2.87
N LEU A 139 -7.00 -7.45 -3.08
CA LEU A 139 -8.15 -6.84 -2.39
C LEU A 139 -8.76 -7.78 -1.32
N GLU A 140 -8.03 -8.80 -0.88
CA GLU A 140 -8.48 -9.72 0.15
C GLU A 140 -8.52 -9.04 1.53
N THR A 141 -9.65 -9.14 2.23
CA THR A 141 -9.91 -8.50 3.52
C THR A 141 -9.74 -9.46 4.70
N SER A 142 -8.64 -10.23 4.72
CA SER A 142 -8.46 -11.35 5.67
C SER A 142 -8.23 -10.96 7.14
N CYS A 143 -8.06 -9.66 7.45
CA CYS A 143 -8.02 -9.15 8.81
C CYS A 143 -8.58 -7.73 8.87
N THR A 144 -8.82 -7.24 10.09
CA THR A 144 -9.42 -5.91 10.33
C THR A 144 -8.64 -4.76 9.69
N VAL A 145 -7.30 -4.83 9.72
CA VAL A 145 -6.40 -3.85 9.08
C VAL A 145 -6.63 -3.79 7.57
N LEU A 146 -6.63 -4.96 6.91
CA LEU A 146 -6.85 -5.04 5.46
C LEU A 146 -8.27 -4.63 5.10
N GLN A 147 -9.28 -5.09 5.84
CA GLN A 147 -10.68 -4.71 5.61
C GLN A 147 -10.86 -3.20 5.60
N LYS A 148 -10.28 -2.50 6.58
CA LYS A 148 -10.34 -1.04 6.64
C LYS A 148 -9.62 -0.38 5.47
N ILE A 149 -8.33 -0.67 5.30
CA ILE A 149 -7.48 -0.01 4.31
C ILE A 149 -8.00 -0.25 2.89
N ILE A 150 -8.37 -1.49 2.55
CA ILE A 150 -8.81 -1.83 1.19
C ILE A 150 -10.15 -1.16 0.88
N THR A 151 -11.10 -1.19 1.81
CA THR A 151 -12.41 -0.55 1.62
C THR A 151 -12.24 0.96 1.41
N ASP A 152 -11.42 1.61 2.25
CA ASP A 152 -11.18 3.05 2.17
C ASP A 152 -10.45 3.44 0.87
N VAL A 153 -9.46 2.65 0.43
CA VAL A 153 -8.72 2.88 -0.82
C VAL A 153 -9.63 2.76 -2.04
N VAL A 154 -10.46 1.72 -2.10
CA VAL A 154 -11.37 1.49 -3.22
C VAL A 154 -12.43 2.58 -3.26
N ASP A 155 -13.10 2.88 -2.15
CA ASP A 155 -14.11 3.94 -2.07
C ASP A 155 -13.51 5.31 -2.43
N SER A 156 -12.36 5.67 -1.83
CA SER A 156 -11.68 6.94 -2.15
C SER A 156 -11.23 6.99 -3.60
N GLY A 157 -10.74 5.88 -4.15
CA GLY A 157 -10.33 5.77 -5.55
C GLY A 157 -11.49 6.03 -6.51
N MET A 158 -12.66 5.41 -6.25
CA MET A 158 -13.87 5.63 -7.05
C MET A 158 -14.37 7.07 -6.92
N ARG A 159 -14.34 7.66 -5.71
CA ARG A 159 -14.72 9.07 -5.51
C ARG A 159 -13.84 10.05 -6.27
N ILE A 160 -12.54 9.75 -6.39
CA ILE A 160 -11.60 10.62 -7.10
C ILE A 160 -11.72 10.44 -8.62
N ALA A 161 -11.90 9.20 -9.08
CA ALA A 161 -11.81 8.87 -10.50
C ALA A 161 -13.16 8.86 -11.23
N LEU A 162 -14.24 8.41 -10.58
CA LEU A 162 -15.55 8.21 -11.19
C LEU A 162 -16.55 9.31 -10.86
N ASP A 163 -16.71 9.70 -9.59
CA ASP A 163 -17.74 10.68 -9.19
C ASP A 163 -17.68 12.01 -9.96
N PRO A 164 -16.50 12.56 -10.35
CA PRO A 164 -16.45 13.76 -11.17
C PRO A 164 -17.02 13.60 -12.59
N LEU A 165 -17.07 12.36 -13.10
CA LEU A 165 -17.59 12.00 -14.42
C LEU A 165 -19.03 11.50 -14.35
N PHE A 166 -19.35 10.77 -13.28
CA PHE A 166 -20.63 10.15 -13.02
C PHE A 166 -21.08 10.49 -11.59
N PRO A 167 -21.62 11.69 -11.36
CA PRO A 167 -22.03 12.12 -10.03
C PRO A 167 -23.01 11.13 -9.41
N PRO A 168 -22.84 10.77 -8.13
CA PRO A 168 -23.77 9.86 -7.47
C PRO A 168 -25.18 10.47 -7.47
N PRO A 169 -26.24 9.66 -7.67
CA PRO A 169 -27.60 10.16 -7.58
C PRO A 169 -27.83 10.76 -6.19
N ASN A 170 -28.52 11.91 -6.13
CA ASN A 170 -28.83 12.62 -4.88
C ASN A 170 -29.23 11.63 -3.77
N GLN A 171 -28.58 11.73 -2.60
CA GLN A 171 -28.68 10.79 -1.47
C GLN A 171 -30.11 10.43 -1.02
N GLN A 172 -31.12 11.20 -1.44
CA GLN A 172 -32.54 10.93 -1.18
C GLN A 172 -33.04 9.58 -1.73
N LYS A 173 -32.44 8.99 -2.78
CA LYS A 173 -32.94 7.72 -3.35
C LYS A 173 -32.44 6.45 -2.65
N ARG A 174 -31.39 6.50 -1.82
CA ARG A 174 -30.86 5.30 -1.14
C ARG A 174 -31.68 4.83 0.06
N MET A 175 -32.58 5.67 0.60
CA MET A 175 -33.43 5.29 1.75
C MET A 175 -34.74 4.59 1.38
N ASN A 176 -35.08 4.48 0.09
CA ASN A 176 -36.38 3.92 -0.33
C ASN A 176 -36.30 2.48 -0.86
N THR A 177 -35.22 1.74 -0.58
CA THR A 177 -35.06 0.35 -1.08
C THR A 177 -34.43 -0.61 -0.07
N GLN A 178 -34.60 -0.37 1.23
CA GLN A 178 -34.43 -1.41 2.26
C GLN A 178 -35.77 -1.74 2.89
#